data_AF-T0Z6C4-F1
#
_entry.id   AF-T0Z6C4-F1
#
_cell.length_a   1.000
_cell.length_b   1.000
_cell.length_c   1.000
_cell.angle_alpha   90.00
_cell.angle_beta   90.00
_cell.angle_gamma   90.00
#
_symmetry.space_group_name_H-M   'P 1'
#
loop_
_entity.id
_entity.type
_entity.pdbx_description
1 polymer ?
#
loop_
_entity_poly.entity_id
_entity_poly.type
_entity_poly.pdbx_seq_one_letter_code
_entity_poly.pdbx_strand_id
1 'polypeptide(L)'
;MISPGAEVVTPIGAFRSDLRRQQTIEYWRTWSSRSPYRGRWQAEIQRSALALKLLFYRPTGAMVAAATTSLPEEIGGARNWDYRFTWVRDTALAVRSLFRVGFTEEATDFVYWLLGVLEQEQERIKVLYAVDGCPPPPERTIPSLEGYRRSAPVRVGNAAHTQAQHDMYGDILSVADLLDRNGGVVSVDLWRLLRHLVERIAGMWSDPDHGIWEVRGPPK
;
A
#
# COMPACT_ATOMS: atom_id res chain seq x y z
N MET A 1 -29.76 7.66 -8.28
CA MET A 1 -29.60 8.65 -9.37
C MET A 1 -28.59 8.07 -10.35
N ILE A 2 -29.04 7.62 -11.51
CA ILE A 2 -28.15 7.22 -12.61
C ILE A 2 -27.46 8.51 -13.07
N SER A 3 -26.14 8.50 -13.23
CA SER A 3 -25.38 9.68 -13.70
C SER A 3 -26.02 10.16 -15.01
N PRO A 4 -26.34 11.46 -15.15
CA PRO A 4 -26.88 11.97 -16.42
C PRO A 4 -25.86 11.60 -17.50
N GLY A 5 -26.31 10.90 -18.54
CA GLY A 5 -25.45 10.47 -19.64
C GLY A 5 -24.62 11.65 -20.16
N ALA A 6 -23.38 11.39 -20.58
CA ALA A 6 -22.48 12.45 -21.01
C ALA A 6 -23.14 13.34 -22.07
N GLU A 7 -23.30 14.64 -21.78
CA GLU A 7 -23.89 15.64 -22.68
C GLU A 7 -23.06 15.82 -23.96
N VAL A 8 -21.79 15.40 -23.92
CA VAL A 8 -20.86 15.46 -25.06
C VAL A 8 -20.32 14.06 -25.35
N VAL A 9 -20.71 13.51 -26.49
CA VAL A 9 -20.09 12.29 -27.02
C VAL A 9 -18.74 12.65 -27.61
N THR A 10 -17.67 12.29 -26.90
CA THR A 10 -16.30 12.46 -27.40
C THR A 10 -16.09 11.54 -28.62
N PRO A 11 -15.61 12.05 -29.77
CA PRO A 11 -15.35 11.20 -30.94
C PRO A 11 -14.33 10.10 -30.61
N ILE A 12 -14.52 8.89 -31.15
CA ILE A 12 -13.64 7.73 -30.90
C ILE A 12 -12.16 8.07 -31.15
N GLY A 13 -11.86 8.84 -32.20
CA GLY A 13 -10.49 9.26 -32.52
C GLY A 13 -9.84 10.17 -31.47
N ALA A 14 -10.62 10.95 -30.71
CA ALA A 14 -10.10 11.82 -29.66
C ALA A 14 -9.58 11.03 -28.44
N PHE A 15 -10.01 9.78 -28.26
CA PHE A 15 -9.47 8.90 -27.22
C PHE A 15 -8.03 8.42 -27.51
N ARG A 16 -7.57 8.52 -28.77
CA ARG A 16 -6.23 8.09 -29.21
C ARG A 16 -5.85 6.70 -28.68
N SER A 17 -6.79 5.75 -28.77
CA SER A 17 -6.69 4.44 -28.10
C SER A 17 -5.44 3.65 -28.48
N ASP A 18 -5.03 3.68 -29.76
CA ASP A 18 -3.81 3.02 -30.21
C ASP A 18 -2.55 3.64 -29.59
N LEU A 19 -2.47 4.98 -29.56
CA LEU A 19 -1.36 5.69 -28.92
C LEU A 19 -1.29 5.37 -27.42
N ARG A 20 -2.42 5.40 -26.70
CA ARG A 20 -2.47 5.06 -25.28
C ARG A 20 -2.08 3.61 -25.00
N ARG A 21 -2.49 2.67 -25.87
CA ARG A 21 -2.09 1.27 -25.79
C ARG A 21 -0.58 1.13 -25.98
N GLN A 22 -0.01 1.78 -26.98
CA GLN A 22 1.44 1.77 -27.23
C GLN A 22 2.23 2.34 -26.05
N GLN A 23 1.82 3.50 -25.53
CA GLN A 23 2.42 4.12 -24.34
C GLN A 23 2.36 3.20 -23.11
N THR A 24 1.23 2.50 -22.92
CA THR A 24 1.07 1.54 -21.81
C THR A 24 2.02 0.35 -21.97
N ILE A 25 2.10 -0.23 -23.17
CA ILE A 25 3.00 -1.35 -23.48
C ILE A 25 4.46 -0.94 -23.29
N GLU A 26 4.84 0.24 -23.79
CA GLU A 26 6.20 0.77 -23.68
C GLU A 26 6.56 1.00 -22.21
N TYR A 27 5.70 1.65 -21.43
CA TYR A 27 5.92 1.85 -20.00
C TYR A 27 6.20 0.52 -19.28
N TRP A 28 5.33 -0.48 -19.46
CA TRP A 28 5.48 -1.77 -18.76
C TRP A 28 6.68 -2.57 -19.24
N ARG A 29 7.05 -2.50 -20.53
CA ARG A 29 8.28 -3.14 -21.06
C ARG A 29 9.52 -2.47 -20.50
N THR A 30 9.57 -1.14 -20.53
CA THR A 30 10.69 -0.34 -20.00
C THR A 30 10.85 -0.60 -18.51
N TRP A 31 9.78 -0.47 -17.72
CA TRP A 31 9.81 -0.76 -16.30
C TRP A 31 10.30 -2.20 -16.06
N SER A 32 9.68 -3.20 -16.70
CA SER A 32 10.03 -4.61 -16.55
C SER A 32 11.50 -4.91 -16.86
N SER A 33 12.07 -4.22 -17.86
CA SER A 33 13.46 -4.45 -18.30
C SER A 33 14.52 -4.02 -17.30
N ARG A 34 14.16 -3.20 -16.31
CA ARG A 34 15.08 -2.67 -15.29
C ARG A 34 15.60 -3.74 -14.32
N SER A 35 14.84 -4.83 -14.12
CA SER A 35 15.28 -5.89 -13.23
C SER A 35 16.52 -6.60 -13.79
N PRO A 36 17.65 -6.66 -13.05
CA PRO A 36 18.84 -7.40 -13.45
C PRO A 36 18.71 -8.90 -13.16
N TYR A 37 17.61 -9.37 -12.56
CA TYR A 37 17.45 -10.76 -12.16
C TYR A 37 17.40 -11.70 -13.39
N ARG A 38 18.28 -12.70 -13.41
CA ARG A 38 18.38 -13.73 -14.46
C ARG A 38 18.40 -15.16 -13.91
N GLY A 39 17.93 -15.35 -12.67
CA GLY A 39 17.89 -16.66 -12.02
C GLY A 39 16.76 -17.55 -12.53
N ARG A 40 16.69 -18.79 -12.02
CA ARG A 40 15.75 -19.83 -12.46
C ARG A 40 14.27 -19.45 -12.43
N TRP A 41 13.88 -18.52 -11.57
CA TRP A 41 12.47 -18.12 -11.34
C TRP A 41 12.12 -16.78 -12.00
N GLN A 42 12.76 -16.46 -13.13
CA GLN A 42 12.63 -15.13 -13.73
C GLN A 42 11.18 -14.78 -14.07
N ALA A 43 10.41 -15.72 -14.62
CA ALA A 43 9.03 -15.48 -15.02
C ALA A 43 8.12 -15.22 -13.80
N GLU A 44 8.29 -16.01 -12.74
CA GLU A 44 7.52 -15.91 -11.50
C GLU A 44 7.83 -14.62 -10.75
N ILE A 45 9.11 -14.24 -10.66
CA ILE A 45 9.54 -12.98 -10.05
C ILE A 45 9.03 -11.79 -10.85
N GLN A 46 9.14 -11.83 -12.18
CA GLN A 46 8.61 -10.77 -13.04
C GLN A 46 7.10 -10.60 -12.84
N ARG A 47 6.36 -11.70 -12.82
CA ARG A 47 4.90 -11.68 -12.65
C ARG A 47 4.51 -11.14 -11.27
N SER A 48 5.23 -11.53 -10.23
CA SER A 48 4.99 -11.07 -8.86
C SER A 48 5.33 -9.59 -8.70
N ALA A 49 6.44 -9.13 -9.26
CA ALA A 49 6.82 -7.71 -9.26
C ALA A 49 5.79 -6.85 -9.99
N LEU A 50 5.27 -7.31 -11.14
CA LEU A 50 4.17 -6.65 -11.86
C LEU A 50 2.91 -6.56 -11.00
N ALA A 51 2.54 -7.64 -10.31
CA ALA A 51 1.38 -7.65 -9.43
C ALA A 51 1.52 -6.63 -8.29
N LEU A 52 2.69 -6.55 -7.66
CA LEU A 52 2.98 -5.53 -6.64
C LEU A 52 2.95 -4.13 -7.23
N LYS A 53 3.61 -3.89 -8.37
CA LYS A 53 3.65 -2.57 -9.01
C LYS A 53 2.25 -2.04 -9.36
N LEU A 54 1.33 -2.92 -9.75
CA LEU A 54 -0.06 -2.55 -10.05
C LEU A 54 -0.85 -2.06 -8.82
N LEU A 55 -0.36 -2.29 -7.60
CA LEU A 55 -0.97 -1.80 -6.37
C LEU A 55 -0.52 -0.39 -5.99
N PHE A 56 0.49 0.17 -6.66
CA PHE A 56 0.99 1.52 -6.39
C PHE A 56 0.10 2.57 -7.06
N TYR A 57 -0.39 3.50 -6.25
CA TYR A 57 -1.08 4.71 -6.68
C TYR A 57 -0.04 5.76 -7.12
N ARG A 58 0.19 5.83 -8.43
CA ARG A 58 1.22 6.69 -9.05
C ARG A 58 1.26 8.13 -8.51
N PRO A 59 0.14 8.85 -8.29
CA PRO A 59 0.21 10.25 -7.87
C PRO A 59 0.91 10.50 -6.54
N THR A 60 0.88 9.53 -5.62
CA THR A 60 1.46 9.69 -4.28
C THR A 60 2.55 8.68 -3.96
N GLY A 61 2.66 7.58 -4.71
CA GLY A 61 3.58 6.49 -4.40
C GLY A 61 3.04 5.49 -3.38
N ALA A 62 1.85 5.73 -2.82
CA ALA A 62 1.22 4.84 -1.85
C ALA A 62 0.83 3.50 -2.48
N MET A 63 1.00 2.39 -1.78
CA MET A 63 0.59 1.06 -2.26
C MET A 63 -0.61 0.55 -1.47
N VAL A 64 -1.69 0.16 -2.15
CA VAL A 64 -2.79 -0.53 -1.46
C VAL A 64 -2.41 -1.97 -1.15
N ALA A 65 -2.87 -2.52 -0.02
CA ALA A 65 -2.61 -3.91 0.34
C ALA A 65 -3.21 -4.89 -0.68
N ALA A 66 -4.41 -4.59 -1.20
CA ALA A 66 -4.98 -5.25 -2.37
C ALA A 66 -5.96 -4.35 -3.14
N ALA A 67 -6.09 -4.57 -4.44
CA ALA A 67 -7.07 -3.88 -5.30
C ALA A 67 -8.52 -4.41 -5.13
N THR A 68 -8.86 -4.93 -3.95
CA THR A 68 -10.11 -5.64 -3.67
C THR A 68 -10.68 -5.24 -2.32
N THR A 69 -11.99 -5.34 -2.21
CA THR A 69 -12.70 -5.23 -0.93
C THR A 69 -13.60 -6.42 -0.74
N SER A 70 -13.77 -6.85 0.52
CA SER A 70 -14.75 -7.86 0.94
C SER A 70 -14.60 -9.22 0.28
N LEU A 71 -13.41 -9.53 -0.24
CA LEU A 71 -13.10 -10.92 -0.57
C LEU A 71 -12.87 -11.67 0.74
N PRO A 72 -13.51 -12.84 0.91
CA PRO A 72 -13.46 -13.56 2.16
C PRO A 72 -12.13 -14.27 2.35
N GLU A 73 -11.57 -14.22 3.56
CA GLU A 73 -10.46 -15.10 3.95
C GLU A 73 -10.85 -16.58 3.85
N GLU A 74 -12.12 -16.89 4.12
CA GLU A 74 -12.73 -18.21 4.00
C GLU A 74 -14.15 -18.07 3.43
N ILE A 75 -14.50 -18.83 2.38
CA ILE A 75 -15.83 -18.76 1.75
C ILE A 75 -16.93 -19.01 2.80
N GLY A 76 -17.89 -18.10 2.91
CA GLY A 76 -18.95 -18.12 3.92
C GLY A 76 -18.55 -17.51 5.27
N GLY A 77 -17.27 -17.18 5.45
CA GLY A 77 -16.74 -16.54 6.65
C GLY A 77 -17.07 -15.05 6.73
N ALA A 78 -16.87 -14.50 7.94
CA ALA A 78 -17.17 -13.10 8.24
C ALA A 78 -15.95 -12.17 8.15
N ARG A 79 -14.75 -12.67 7.86
CA ARG A 79 -13.50 -11.88 7.72
C ARG A 79 -13.33 -11.44 6.27
N ASN A 80 -14.09 -10.41 5.92
CA ASN A 80 -14.22 -9.89 4.56
C ASN A 80 -13.88 -8.40 4.64
N TRP A 81 -12.59 -8.08 4.64
CA TRP A 81 -12.09 -6.73 4.89
C TRP A 81 -11.91 -5.93 3.60
N ASP A 82 -11.89 -4.61 3.72
CA ASP A 82 -11.49 -3.72 2.64
C ASP A 82 -9.97 -3.52 2.70
N TYR A 83 -9.27 -4.00 1.65
CA TYR A 83 -7.80 -3.96 1.55
C TYR A 83 -7.30 -2.85 0.62
N ARG A 84 -8.18 -1.95 0.15
CA ARG A 84 -7.85 -0.86 -0.78
C ARG A 84 -7.15 0.33 -0.10
N PHE A 85 -6.43 0.08 0.99
CA PHE A 85 -5.73 1.07 1.80
C PHE A 85 -4.24 0.72 1.89
N THR A 86 -3.44 1.71 2.26
CA THR A 86 -2.00 1.59 2.40
C THR A 86 -1.64 1.15 3.80
N TRP A 87 -1.37 -0.15 3.98
CA TRP A 87 -0.73 -0.66 5.19
C TRP A 87 0.76 -0.33 5.16
N VAL A 88 1.26 0.25 6.25
CA VAL A 88 2.68 0.62 6.36
C VAL A 88 3.57 -0.62 6.23
N ARG A 89 3.26 -1.69 6.97
CA ARG A 89 3.98 -2.97 6.92
C ARG A 89 3.97 -3.56 5.51
N ASP A 90 2.79 -3.73 4.93
CA ASP A 90 2.63 -4.41 3.65
C ASP A 90 3.39 -3.68 2.53
N THR A 91 3.33 -2.34 2.55
CA THR A 91 4.09 -1.50 1.62
C THR A 91 5.60 -1.66 1.82
N ALA A 92 6.08 -1.64 3.07
CA ALA A 92 7.49 -1.85 3.36
C ALA A 92 7.99 -3.23 2.90
N LEU A 93 7.21 -4.30 3.11
CA LEU A 93 7.54 -5.65 2.63
C LEU A 93 7.59 -5.73 1.10
N ALA A 94 6.62 -5.11 0.41
CA ALA A 94 6.58 -5.06 -1.05
C ALA A 94 7.78 -4.28 -1.62
N VAL A 95 8.05 -3.10 -1.06
CA VAL A 95 9.20 -2.26 -1.43
C VAL A 95 10.51 -3.02 -1.26
N ARG A 96 10.75 -3.66 -0.11
CA ARG A 96 11.96 -4.46 0.11
C ARG A 96 12.10 -5.60 -0.90
N SER A 97 10.98 -6.20 -1.30
CA SER A 97 10.96 -7.29 -2.27
C SER A 97 11.27 -6.79 -3.69
N LEU A 98 10.65 -5.69 -4.11
CA LEU A 98 10.89 -5.01 -5.39
C LEU A 98 12.34 -4.53 -5.50
N PHE A 99 12.85 -3.96 -4.42
CA PHE A 99 14.21 -3.48 -4.32
C PHE A 99 15.24 -4.58 -4.56
N ARG A 100 15.06 -5.75 -3.92
CA ARG A 100 15.96 -6.92 -4.07
C ARG A 100 16.07 -7.41 -5.51
N VAL A 101 15.10 -7.08 -6.36
CA VAL A 101 15.09 -7.46 -7.78
C VAL A 101 15.32 -6.26 -8.70
N GLY A 102 15.86 -5.15 -8.18
CA GLY A 102 16.36 -4.00 -8.94
C GLY A 102 15.36 -2.86 -9.17
N PHE A 103 14.19 -2.89 -8.53
CA PHE A 103 13.21 -1.80 -8.61
C PHE A 103 13.35 -0.87 -7.40
N THR A 104 14.00 0.29 -7.61
CA THR A 104 14.37 1.21 -6.54
C THR A 104 13.46 2.44 -6.46
N GLU A 105 12.76 2.80 -7.54
CA GLU A 105 11.87 3.98 -7.59
C GLU A 105 10.75 3.86 -6.55
N GLU A 106 10.14 2.68 -6.42
CA GLU A 106 9.04 2.42 -5.49
C GLU A 106 9.47 2.58 -4.02
N ALA A 107 10.74 2.32 -3.70
CA ALA A 107 11.28 2.54 -2.36
C ALA A 107 11.36 4.02 -2.02
N THR A 108 11.88 4.81 -2.96
CA THR A 108 11.95 6.27 -2.85
C THR A 108 10.56 6.88 -2.70
N ASP A 109 9.62 6.46 -3.56
CA ASP A 109 8.22 6.90 -3.54
C ASP A 109 7.57 6.62 -2.17
N PHE A 110 7.76 5.42 -1.62
CA PHE A 110 7.21 5.05 -0.31
C PHE A 110 7.79 5.89 0.84
N VAL A 111 9.10 6.15 0.83
CA VAL A 111 9.75 6.98 1.86
C VAL A 111 9.22 8.42 1.81
N TYR A 112 9.10 9.02 0.63
CA TYR A 112 8.53 10.37 0.50
C TYR A 112 7.05 10.43 0.87
N TRP A 113 6.27 9.41 0.49
CA TRP A 113 4.87 9.30 0.92
C TRP A 113 4.76 9.25 2.45
N LEU A 114 5.57 8.39 3.08
CA LEU A 114 5.56 8.22 4.52
C LEU A 114 6.00 9.49 5.25
N LEU A 115 7.01 10.21 4.73
CA LEU A 115 7.39 11.53 5.25
C LEU A 115 6.21 12.50 5.23
N GLY A 116 5.49 12.59 4.11
CA GLY A 116 4.31 13.47 3.99
C GLY A 116 3.18 13.09 4.96
N VAL A 117 2.95 11.80 5.18
CA VAL A 117 1.98 11.33 6.18
C VAL A 117 2.41 11.73 7.59
N LEU A 118 3.69 11.60 7.92
CA LEU A 118 4.20 11.85 9.27
C LEU A 118 4.35 13.34 9.59
N GLU A 119 4.48 14.20 8.58
CA GLU A 119 4.35 15.65 8.77
C GLU A 119 2.93 16.06 9.20
N GLN A 120 1.91 15.28 8.83
CA GLN A 120 0.52 15.55 9.18
C GLN A 120 0.07 14.87 10.49
N GLU A 121 0.76 13.80 10.90
CA GLU A 121 0.44 13.02 12.10
C GLU A 121 1.24 13.48 13.32
N GLN A 122 0.56 14.14 14.27
CA GLN A 122 1.20 14.68 15.46
C GLN A 122 1.40 13.64 16.57
N GLU A 123 0.55 12.61 16.62
CA GLU A 123 0.50 11.73 17.78
C GLU A 123 1.08 10.35 17.55
N ARG A 124 0.73 9.60 16.50
CA ARG A 124 1.16 8.21 16.30
C ARG A 124 1.01 7.80 14.84
N ILE A 125 1.94 6.98 14.34
CA ILE A 125 1.76 6.28 13.06
C ILE A 125 0.52 5.38 13.16
N LYS A 126 -0.37 5.45 12.18
CA LYS A 126 -1.50 4.54 12.03
C LYS A 126 -1.06 3.31 11.26
N VAL A 127 -1.72 2.18 11.53
CA VAL A 127 -1.47 0.91 10.82
C VAL A 127 -1.66 1.08 9.31
N LEU A 128 -2.69 1.83 8.92
CA LEU A 128 -3.08 2.02 7.53
C LEU A 128 -3.68 3.40 7.25
N TYR A 129 -3.55 3.83 6.00
CA TYR A 129 -3.99 5.11 5.48
C TYR A 129 -4.71 4.96 4.13
N ALA A 130 -5.51 5.96 3.74
CA ALA A 130 -5.89 6.12 2.35
C ALA A 130 -4.67 6.47 1.48
N VAL A 131 -4.79 6.31 0.16
CA VAL A 131 -3.68 6.54 -0.78
C VAL A 131 -3.19 8.00 -0.81
N ASP A 132 -4.01 8.94 -0.35
CA ASP A 132 -3.69 10.35 -0.18
C ASP A 132 -3.06 10.69 1.18
N GLY A 133 -2.86 9.69 2.05
CA GLY A 133 -2.29 9.85 3.39
C GLY A 133 -3.31 10.21 4.48
N CYS A 134 -4.58 10.42 4.13
CA CYS A 134 -5.63 10.66 5.12
C CYS A 134 -6.02 9.37 5.85
N PRO A 135 -6.68 9.46 7.03
CA PRO A 135 -7.34 8.30 7.63
C PRO A 135 -8.34 7.67 6.65
N PRO A 136 -8.49 6.32 6.65
CA PRO A 136 -9.51 5.67 5.85
C PRO A 136 -10.93 6.09 6.29
N PRO A 137 -11.94 5.94 5.42
CA PRO A 137 -13.33 6.16 5.81
C PRO A 137 -13.74 5.16 6.92
N PRO A 138 -14.70 5.53 7.78
CA PRO A 138 -15.23 4.64 8.80
C PRO A 138 -15.70 3.31 8.20
N GLU A 139 -15.35 2.22 8.88
CA GLU A 139 -15.79 0.88 8.48
C GLU A 139 -17.32 0.79 8.56
N ARG A 140 -17.95 0.29 7.49
CA ARG A 140 -19.39 0.02 7.45
C ARG A 140 -19.70 -1.20 6.59
N THR A 141 -20.80 -1.86 6.90
CA THR A 141 -21.33 -2.97 6.10
C THR A 141 -22.32 -2.49 5.03
N ILE A 142 -22.49 -3.27 3.96
CA ILE A 142 -23.49 -3.03 2.91
C ILE A 142 -24.46 -4.24 2.89
N PRO A 143 -25.55 -4.21 3.68
CA PRO A 143 -26.44 -5.37 3.84
C PRO A 143 -27.19 -5.81 2.58
N SER A 144 -27.31 -4.92 1.59
CA SER A 144 -28.00 -5.21 0.32
C SER A 144 -27.19 -6.08 -0.63
N LEU A 145 -25.90 -6.33 -0.36
CA LEU A 145 -25.03 -7.15 -1.18
C LEU A 145 -24.81 -8.52 -0.52
N GLU A 146 -25.03 -9.60 -1.27
CA GLU A 146 -24.83 -10.97 -0.77
C GLU A 146 -23.35 -11.31 -0.52
N GLY A 147 -22.42 -10.54 -1.12
CA GLY A 147 -20.99 -10.77 -1.04
C GLY A 147 -20.48 -11.89 -1.96
N TYR A 148 -19.16 -11.97 -2.11
CA TYR A 148 -18.53 -12.94 -3.01
C TYR A 148 -18.85 -14.37 -2.57
N ARG A 149 -19.45 -15.16 -3.47
CA ARG A 149 -19.93 -16.52 -3.17
C ARG A 149 -20.82 -16.58 -1.90
N ARG A 150 -21.68 -15.56 -1.73
CA ARG A 150 -22.57 -15.39 -0.56
C ARG A 150 -21.83 -15.24 0.79
N SER A 151 -20.59 -14.76 0.76
CA SER A 151 -19.80 -14.50 1.96
C SER A 151 -20.11 -13.09 2.48
N ALA A 152 -20.91 -13.02 3.53
CA ALA A 152 -21.31 -11.79 4.19
C ALA A 152 -20.53 -11.58 5.51
N PRO A 153 -20.34 -10.33 5.96
CA PRO A 153 -20.84 -9.09 5.36
C PRO A 153 -19.89 -8.54 4.28
N VAL A 154 -20.43 -7.75 3.36
CA VAL A 154 -19.63 -6.85 2.52
C VAL A 154 -19.29 -5.60 3.33
N ARG A 155 -17.99 -5.30 3.49
CA ARG A 155 -17.46 -4.13 4.20
C ARG A 155 -16.82 -3.14 3.25
N VAL A 156 -16.88 -1.87 3.63
CA VAL A 156 -16.07 -0.81 3.04
C VAL A 156 -15.47 0.03 4.16
N GLY A 157 -14.26 0.53 3.96
CA GLY A 157 -13.46 1.10 5.05
C GLY A 157 -12.78 0.01 5.88
N ASN A 158 -11.91 0.42 6.80
CA ASN A 158 -11.23 -0.52 7.69
C ASN A 158 -10.94 0.12 9.04
N ALA A 159 -11.43 -0.50 10.12
CA ALA A 159 -11.23 -0.01 11.47
C ALA A 159 -9.83 -0.29 12.05
N ALA A 160 -8.94 -1.01 11.35
CA ALA A 160 -7.58 -1.27 11.85
C ALA A 160 -6.70 -0.01 11.93
N HIS A 161 -7.09 1.10 11.30
CA HIS A 161 -6.36 2.38 11.43
C HIS A 161 -6.32 2.95 12.85
N THR A 162 -7.21 2.52 13.75
CA THR A 162 -7.20 2.91 15.17
C THR A 162 -6.38 1.95 16.04
N GLN A 163 -5.91 0.83 15.48
CA GLN A 163 -5.15 -0.16 16.23
C GLN A 163 -3.70 0.29 16.42
N ALA A 164 -3.11 -0.23 17.49
CA ALA A 164 -1.71 -0.11 17.78
C ALA A 164 -0.96 -1.32 17.23
N GLN A 165 0.10 -1.08 16.45
CA GLN A 165 1.00 -2.10 15.94
C GLN A 165 2.45 -1.59 16.03
N HIS A 166 3.35 -2.36 16.64
CA HIS A 166 4.71 -1.92 16.94
C HIS A 166 5.75 -2.38 15.91
N ASP A 167 5.54 -3.50 15.21
CA ASP A 167 6.48 -4.02 14.20
C ASP A 167 6.69 -3.06 13.02
N MET A 168 5.67 -2.27 12.66
CA MET A 168 5.78 -1.31 11.56
C MET A 168 6.92 -0.29 11.72
N TYR A 169 7.34 0.03 12.95
CA TYR A 169 8.48 0.90 13.19
C TYR A 169 9.77 0.27 12.64
N GLY A 170 9.96 -1.02 12.87
CA GLY A 170 11.09 -1.78 12.32
C GLY A 170 11.04 -1.87 10.80
N ASP A 171 9.84 -2.04 10.23
CA ASP A 171 9.66 -2.07 8.78
C ASP A 171 10.05 -0.74 8.12
N ILE A 172 9.65 0.39 8.69
CA ILE A 172 10.04 1.73 8.22
C ILE A 172 11.57 1.89 8.26
N LEU A 173 12.19 1.54 9.40
CA LEU A 173 13.65 1.63 9.56
C LEU A 173 14.37 0.73 8.54
N SER A 174 13.82 -0.44 8.24
CA SER A 174 14.40 -1.37 7.27
C SER A 174 14.36 -0.84 5.84
N VAL A 175 13.33 -0.07 5.47
CA VAL A 175 13.28 0.60 4.16
C VAL A 175 14.28 1.76 4.10
N ALA A 176 14.41 2.53 5.18
CA ALA A 176 15.40 3.61 5.24
C ALA A 176 16.84 3.09 5.15
N ASP A 177 17.17 2.01 5.86
CA ASP A 177 18.48 1.32 5.75
C ASP A 177 18.73 0.81 4.33
N LEU A 178 17.69 0.27 3.68
CA LEU A 178 17.78 -0.17 2.28
C LEU A 178 18.05 0.98 1.32
N LEU A 179 17.38 2.12 1.52
CA LEU A 179 17.59 3.32 0.72
C LEU A 179 19.04 3.81 0.83
N ASP A 180 19.55 3.94 2.06
CA ASP A 180 20.91 4.42 2.36
C ASP A 180 21.99 3.52 1.74
N ARG A 181 21.91 2.20 1.98
CA ARG A 181 22.91 1.23 1.50
C ARG A 181 23.04 1.14 -0.02
N ASN A 182 22.10 1.71 -0.76
CA ASN A 182 22.05 1.61 -2.20
C ASN A 182 22.11 2.97 -2.90
N GLY A 183 22.71 3.96 -2.22
CA GLY A 183 23.00 5.26 -2.82
C GLY A 183 21.81 6.21 -2.86
N GLY A 184 20.72 5.89 -2.17
CA GLY A 184 19.69 6.86 -1.86
C GLY A 184 20.18 7.88 -0.83
N VAL A 185 19.52 9.03 -0.75
CA VAL A 185 19.91 10.12 0.16
C VAL A 185 19.02 10.10 1.39
N VAL A 186 19.61 9.83 2.56
CA VAL A 186 18.95 10.09 3.84
C VAL A 186 19.10 11.57 4.16
N SER A 187 18.06 12.35 3.86
CA SER A 187 18.03 13.78 4.17
C SER A 187 18.05 14.03 5.69
N VAL A 188 18.38 15.27 6.09
CA VAL A 188 18.31 15.68 7.50
C VAL A 188 16.89 15.49 8.07
N ASP A 189 15.86 15.75 7.27
CA ASP A 189 14.47 15.60 7.69
C ASP A 189 14.08 14.14 7.85
N LEU A 190 14.49 13.27 6.92
CA LEU A 190 14.32 11.83 7.06
C LEU A 190 15.07 11.30 8.30
N TRP A 191 16.31 11.73 8.53
CA TRP A 191 17.05 11.33 9.72
C TRP A 191 16.39 11.76 11.03
N ARG A 192 15.88 13.00 11.10
CA ARG A 192 15.11 13.49 12.25
C ARG A 192 13.88 12.64 12.49
N LEU A 193 13.16 12.29 11.43
CA LEU A 193 12.01 11.41 11.52
C LEU A 193 12.41 10.04 12.07
N LEU A 194 13.41 9.38 11.49
CA LEU A 194 13.84 8.04 11.91
C LEU A 194 14.27 8.03 13.39
N ARG A 195 15.01 9.05 13.85
CA ARG A 195 15.35 9.20 15.27
C ARG A 195 14.11 9.32 16.15
N HIS A 196 13.16 10.17 15.76
CA HIS A 196 11.89 10.31 16.48
C HIS A 196 11.13 8.98 16.56
N LEU A 197 11.08 8.21 15.47
CA LEU A 197 10.44 6.89 15.46
C LEU A 197 11.14 5.90 16.39
N VAL A 198 12.48 5.90 16.42
CA VAL A 198 13.28 5.05 17.32
C VAL A 198 13.07 5.42 18.79
N GLU A 199 13.13 6.71 19.13
CA GLU A 199 12.89 7.20 20.50
C GLU A 199 11.49 6.81 20.98
N ARG A 200 10.51 6.92 20.09
CA ARG A 200 9.13 6.55 20.38
C ARG A 200 8.96 5.07 20.65
N ILE A 201 9.44 4.20 19.74
CA ILE A 201 9.30 2.76 19.97
C ILE A 201 10.09 2.32 21.20
N ALA A 202 11.26 2.92 21.48
CA ALA A 202 12.02 2.66 22.70
C ALA A 202 11.24 3.00 23.99
N GLY A 203 10.31 3.95 23.94
CA GLY A 203 9.44 4.30 25.06
C GLY A 203 8.20 3.42 25.23
N MET A 204 7.74 2.73 24.17
CA MET A 204 6.47 1.98 24.18
C MET A 204 6.59 0.51 23.77
N TRP A 205 7.80 -0.02 23.53
CA TRP A 205 7.99 -1.38 23.00
C TRP A 205 7.41 -2.48 23.89
N SER A 206 7.31 -2.23 25.19
CA SER A 206 6.71 -3.15 26.18
C SER A 206 5.20 -2.98 26.33
N ASP A 207 4.61 -1.96 25.70
CA ASP A 207 3.17 -1.73 25.78
C ASP A 207 2.42 -2.74 24.92
N PRO A 208 1.22 -3.16 25.33
CA PRO A 208 0.37 -4.04 24.54
C PRO A 208 0.08 -3.49 23.14
N ASP A 209 0.05 -4.37 22.14
CA ASP A 209 -0.32 -4.04 20.76
C ASP A 209 -1.28 -5.09 20.14
N HIS A 210 -1.66 -4.93 18.86
CA HIS A 210 -2.59 -5.84 18.19
C HIS A 210 -1.87 -6.94 17.38
N GLY A 211 -0.54 -7.01 17.47
CA GLY A 211 0.32 -7.87 16.68
C GLY A 211 0.13 -7.72 15.18
N ILE A 212 0.80 -8.60 14.42
CA ILE A 212 0.75 -8.58 12.96
C ILE A 212 -0.62 -8.95 12.37
N TRP A 213 -1.47 -9.63 13.15
CA TRP A 213 -2.76 -10.10 12.64
C TRP A 213 -3.91 -9.15 12.92
N GLU A 214 -3.66 -8.03 13.61
CA GLU A 214 -4.63 -6.94 13.79
C GLU A 214 -5.99 -7.43 14.32
N VAL A 215 -5.96 -8.51 15.13
CA VAL A 215 -7.17 -9.20 15.57
C VAL A 215 -8.03 -8.23 16.37
N ARG A 216 -9.32 -8.17 16.03
CA ARG A 216 -10.29 -7.31 16.74
C ARG A 216 -10.32 -7.69 18.22
N GLY A 217 -10.09 -6.71 19.10
CA GLY A 217 -10.05 -6.92 20.54
C GLY A 217 -9.11 -5.92 21.22
N PRO A 218 -8.95 -6.02 22.55
CA PRO A 218 -7.96 -5.24 23.26
C PRO A 218 -6.54 -5.63 22.83
N PRO A 219 -5.59 -4.69 22.85
CA PRO A 219 -4.18 -4.99 22.63
C PRO A 219 -3.66 -5.95 23.72
N LYS A 220 -2.63 -6.74 23.39
CA LYS A 220 -2.03 -7.77 24.25
C LYS A 220 -0.55 -7.54 24.48
#